data_AF-A0A328APL9-F1
#
_entry.id   AF-A0A328APL9-F1
#
_cell.length_a   1.000
_cell.length_b   1.000
_cell.length_c   1.000
_cell.angle_alpha   90.00
_cell.angle_beta   90.00
_cell.angle_gamma   90.00
#
_symmetry.space_group_name_H-M   'P 1'
#
loop_
_entity.id
_entity.type
_entity.pdbx_description
1 polymer ?
#
loop_
_entity_poly.entity_id
_entity_poly.type
_entity_poly.pdbx_seq_one_letter_code
_entity_poly.pdbx_strand_id
1 'polypeptide(L)'
;MTIRSYPTKITARPLAAKIFTCVVLTAAAAPAVALAKATPLVTTLPPTETATARAVEAPPLRYTEGPTLTGKTWMLELPDARQVDQLCTQTLGPTWPRGGYWMGCYDGRLDVVIVPAKGAWPSEVERKALMVHEWAHARGWKHEADGRFGRPFAALAR
;
A
#
# COMPACT_ATOMS: atom_id res chain seq x y z
N MET A 1 13.53 11.80 38.01
CA MET A 1 13.42 11.46 36.57
C MET A 1 14.82 11.60 35.99
N THR A 2 15.52 10.48 35.81
CA THR A 2 16.98 10.46 35.66
C THR A 2 17.36 10.38 34.19
N ILE A 3 17.91 11.48 33.67
CA ILE A 3 18.44 11.57 32.30
C ILE A 3 19.86 10.98 32.33
N ARG A 4 20.10 9.90 31.58
CA ARG A 4 21.45 9.35 31.34
C ARG A 4 21.95 9.79 29.98
N SER A 5 22.87 10.74 29.99
CA SER A 5 23.74 11.08 28.86
C SER A 5 24.96 10.14 28.87
N TYR A 6 25.28 9.52 27.72
CA TYR A 6 26.49 8.72 27.55
C TYR A 6 27.54 9.52 26.77
N PRO A 7 28.78 9.69 27.29
CA PRO A 7 29.85 10.33 26.55
C PRO A 7 30.63 9.35 25.64
N THR A 8 30.93 9.87 24.46
CA THR A 8 32.03 9.61 23.50
C THR A 8 33.15 8.64 23.88
N LYS A 9 33.63 7.88 22.89
CA LYS A 9 35.07 7.75 22.56
C LYS A 9 35.28 7.20 21.14
N ILE A 10 35.78 8.06 20.26
CA ILE A 10 36.44 7.69 19.00
C ILE A 10 37.87 7.32 19.35
N THR A 11 38.32 6.13 18.96
CA THR A 11 39.74 5.77 18.94
C THR A 11 40.04 5.04 17.65
N ALA A 12 40.71 5.74 16.73
CA ALA A 12 41.40 5.15 15.60
C ALA A 12 42.71 4.51 16.07
N ARG A 13 43.01 3.30 15.59
CA ARG A 13 44.40 2.81 15.44
C ARG A 13 44.53 2.01 14.14
N PRO A 14 45.61 2.22 13.38
CA PRO A 14 45.86 1.53 12.11
C PRO A 14 46.64 0.23 12.36
N LEU A 15 46.54 -0.76 11.48
CA LEU A 15 47.63 -1.72 11.25
C LEU A 15 47.42 -2.58 10.00
N ALA A 16 48.46 -2.52 9.17
CA ALA A 16 49.08 -3.58 8.38
C ALA A 16 48.32 -4.23 7.20
N ALA A 17 48.94 -3.99 6.05
CA ALA A 17 48.77 -4.63 4.76
C ALA A 17 48.79 -6.18 4.81
N LYS A 18 47.98 -6.79 3.94
CA LYS A 18 48.32 -8.07 3.31
C LYS A 18 48.08 -7.97 1.81
N ILE A 19 49.19 -8.07 1.11
CA ILE A 19 49.36 -8.17 -0.33
C ILE A 19 48.70 -9.48 -0.79
N PHE A 20 47.78 -9.41 -1.75
CA PHE A 20 47.37 -10.57 -2.54
C PHE A 20 47.74 -10.31 -4.00
N THR A 21 48.77 -11.02 -4.43
CA THR A 21 49.22 -11.11 -5.81
C THR A 21 48.17 -11.89 -6.60
N CYS A 22 47.59 -11.29 -7.64
CA CYS A 22 46.89 -12.03 -8.68
C CYS A 22 47.55 -11.71 -10.03
N VAL A 23 48.00 -12.78 -10.65
CA VAL A 23 48.69 -12.88 -11.93
C VAL A 23 47.84 -12.28 -13.05
N VAL A 24 48.42 -11.39 -13.85
CA VAL A 24 47.82 -10.91 -15.10
C VAL A 24 48.28 -11.82 -16.22
N LEU A 25 47.36 -12.63 -16.79
CA LEU A 25 47.54 -13.22 -18.11
C LEU A 25 46.91 -12.30 -19.17
N THR A 26 47.65 -12.13 -20.25
CA THR A 26 47.37 -11.29 -21.42
C THR A 26 46.50 -11.99 -22.47
N ALA A 27 45.94 -11.13 -23.34
CA ALA A 27 45.61 -11.32 -24.76
C ALA A 27 44.16 -11.68 -25.16
N ALA A 28 43.47 -10.63 -25.60
CA ALA A 28 42.83 -10.47 -26.91
C ALA A 28 42.01 -11.62 -27.53
N ALA A 29 40.70 -11.38 -27.68
CA ALA A 29 39.97 -11.52 -28.96
C ALA A 29 38.54 -10.99 -28.79
N ALA A 30 38.19 -9.91 -29.50
CA ALA A 30 36.80 -9.65 -29.87
C ALA A 30 36.41 -10.63 -30.99
N PRO A 31 35.15 -11.10 -31.04
CA PRO A 31 34.27 -10.48 -32.04
C PRO A 31 32.77 -10.46 -31.68
N ALA A 32 32.07 -9.63 -32.48
CA ALA A 32 30.66 -9.69 -32.84
C ALA A 32 29.63 -9.35 -31.74
N VAL A 33 29.39 -8.05 -31.60
CA VAL A 33 28.09 -7.53 -31.15
C VAL A 33 27.05 -7.93 -32.19
N ALA A 34 26.32 -9.01 -31.93
CA ALA A 34 25.05 -9.26 -32.59
C ALA A 34 24.06 -8.22 -32.06
N LEU A 35 23.67 -7.27 -32.92
CA LEU A 35 22.63 -6.31 -32.66
C LEU A 35 21.28 -7.04 -32.65
N ALA A 36 20.94 -7.69 -31.54
CA ALA A 36 19.59 -8.14 -31.29
C ALA A 36 18.70 -6.90 -31.17
N LYS A 37 17.92 -6.61 -32.21
CA LYS A 37 16.79 -5.68 -32.10
C LYS A 37 15.88 -6.23 -31.00
N ALA A 38 15.98 -5.65 -29.81
CA ALA A 38 15.02 -5.86 -28.75
C ALA A 38 13.71 -5.20 -29.17
N THR A 39 12.87 -5.96 -29.87
CA THR A 39 11.45 -5.64 -29.97
C THR A 39 10.92 -5.65 -28.54
N PRO A 40 10.38 -4.55 -27.99
CA PRO A 40 9.72 -4.63 -26.70
C PRO A 40 8.55 -5.59 -26.89
N LEU A 41 8.64 -6.75 -26.24
CA LEU A 41 7.47 -7.59 -26.05
C LEU A 41 6.56 -6.76 -25.14
N VAL A 42 5.65 -6.01 -25.75
CA VAL A 42 4.49 -5.47 -25.04
C VAL A 42 3.69 -6.71 -24.66
N THR A 43 4.06 -7.30 -23.53
CA THR A 43 3.21 -8.24 -22.83
C THR A 43 2.03 -7.39 -22.36
N THR A 44 1.02 -7.26 -23.22
CA THR A 44 -0.33 -6.98 -22.76
C THR A 44 -0.72 -8.18 -21.91
N LEU A 45 -0.33 -8.13 -20.63
CA LEU A 45 -1.02 -8.94 -19.65
C LEU A 45 -2.50 -8.59 -19.85
N PRO A 46 -3.40 -9.57 -20.06
CA PRO A 46 -4.82 -9.29 -20.00
C PRO A 46 -5.06 -8.57 -18.67
N PRO A 47 -5.98 -7.59 -18.59
CA PRO A 47 -6.31 -6.98 -17.31
C PRO A 47 -6.63 -8.16 -16.40
N THR A 48 -5.74 -8.43 -15.45
CA THR A 48 -5.95 -9.49 -14.49
C THR A 48 -7.29 -9.12 -13.90
N GLU A 49 -8.33 -9.92 -14.19
CA GLU A 49 -9.55 -9.89 -13.41
C GLU A 49 -9.04 -9.95 -11.99
N THR A 50 -9.08 -8.81 -11.31
CA THR A 50 -8.71 -8.67 -9.92
C THR A 50 -9.51 -9.76 -9.25
N ALA A 51 -8.83 -10.83 -8.81
CA ALA A 51 -9.46 -11.98 -8.20
C ALA A 51 -10.49 -11.40 -7.25
N THR A 52 -11.77 -11.52 -7.60
CA THR A 52 -12.82 -10.74 -6.97
C THR A 52 -12.84 -11.21 -5.54
N ALA A 53 -12.25 -10.43 -4.65
CA ALA A 53 -12.44 -10.53 -3.23
C ALA A 53 -13.94 -10.34 -3.03
N ARG A 54 -14.70 -11.44 -2.90
CA ARG A 54 -16.17 -11.37 -2.85
C ARG A 54 -16.66 -10.46 -1.72
N ALA A 55 -15.83 -10.26 -0.70
CA ALA A 55 -16.10 -9.40 0.44
C ALA A 55 -15.86 -7.90 0.20
N VAL A 56 -15.15 -7.49 -0.87
CA VAL A 56 -14.79 -6.08 -1.11
C VAL A 56 -15.38 -5.64 -2.44
N GLU A 57 -16.19 -4.57 -2.42
CA GLU A 57 -16.67 -3.93 -3.65
C GLU A 57 -15.48 -3.40 -4.46
N ALA A 58 -15.40 -3.76 -5.74
CA ALA A 58 -14.35 -3.21 -6.60
C ALA A 58 -14.69 -1.76 -6.99
N PRO A 59 -13.77 -0.79 -6.82
CA PRO A 59 -14.00 0.57 -7.29
C PRO A 59 -14.05 0.62 -8.83
N PRO A 60 -14.70 1.64 -9.43
CA PRO A 60 -14.60 1.89 -10.85
C PRO A 60 -13.15 2.08 -11.29
N LEU A 61 -12.76 1.53 -12.45
CA LEU A 61 -11.38 1.54 -12.96
C LEU A 61 -10.71 2.92 -12.96
N ARG A 62 -11.46 4.00 -13.18
CA ARG A 62 -10.90 5.37 -13.16
C ARG A 62 -10.35 5.82 -11.79
N TYR A 63 -10.68 5.10 -10.71
CA TYR A 63 -10.21 5.39 -9.35
C TYR A 63 -9.25 4.33 -8.81
N THR A 64 -8.89 3.29 -9.57
CA THR A 64 -7.93 2.28 -9.09
C THR A 64 -6.48 2.79 -9.11
N GLU A 65 -6.20 3.81 -9.91
CA GLU A 65 -4.86 4.35 -10.16
C GLU A 65 -4.86 5.89 -10.23
N GLY A 66 -3.67 6.49 -10.23
CA GLY A 66 -3.48 7.94 -10.30
C GLY A 66 -3.32 8.63 -8.94
N PRO A 67 -3.10 9.95 -8.94
CA PRO A 67 -2.89 10.73 -7.71
C PRO A 67 -4.17 10.78 -6.88
N THR A 68 -4.02 10.87 -5.57
CA THR A 68 -5.13 11.22 -4.67
C THR A 68 -5.48 12.70 -4.81
N LEU A 69 -6.65 13.08 -4.29
CA LEU A 69 -7.15 14.46 -4.39
C LEU A 69 -6.17 15.50 -3.81
N THR A 70 -5.40 15.11 -2.79
CA THR A 70 -4.44 15.98 -2.09
C THR A 70 -3.00 15.79 -2.58
N GLY A 71 -2.70 14.67 -3.23
CA GLY A 71 -1.32 14.23 -3.52
C GLY A 71 -0.47 13.94 -2.28
N LYS A 72 -1.05 13.91 -1.08
CA LYS A 72 -0.34 13.75 0.21
C LYS A 72 -0.86 12.59 1.06
N THR A 73 -1.80 11.83 0.52
CA THR A 73 -2.42 10.73 1.24
C THR A 73 -1.38 9.73 1.69
N TRP A 74 -1.46 9.33 2.95
CA TRP A 74 -0.60 8.34 3.56
C TRP A 74 -1.43 7.16 4.06
N MET A 75 -0.76 6.08 4.44
CA MET A 75 -1.42 4.84 4.85
C MET A 75 -1.05 4.47 6.28
N LEU A 76 -2.05 4.09 7.06
CA LEU A 76 -1.93 3.54 8.40
C LEU A 76 -2.33 2.06 8.37
N GLU A 77 -1.35 1.18 8.58
CA GLU A 77 -1.56 -0.26 8.69
C GLU A 77 -1.67 -0.66 10.17
N LEU A 78 -2.80 -1.27 10.56
CA LEU A 78 -3.05 -1.68 11.94
C LEU A 78 -2.94 -3.20 12.13
N PRO A 79 -2.35 -3.68 13.24
CA PRO A 79 -2.08 -5.11 13.44
C PRO A 79 -3.32 -5.95 13.79
N ASP A 80 -4.47 -5.33 14.08
CA ASP A 80 -5.73 -6.02 14.43
C ASP A 80 -6.89 -5.36 13.67
N ALA A 81 -7.69 -6.16 12.95
CA ALA A 81 -8.88 -5.70 12.23
C ALA A 81 -9.91 -5.01 13.14
N ARG A 82 -9.96 -5.34 14.44
CA ARG A 82 -10.81 -4.63 15.41
C ARG A 82 -10.35 -3.19 15.66
N GLN A 83 -9.06 -2.92 15.60
CA GLN A 83 -8.56 -1.55 15.71
C GLN A 83 -8.93 -0.73 14.49
N VAL A 84 -8.93 -1.36 13.30
CA VAL A 84 -9.43 -0.74 12.07
C VAL A 84 -10.90 -0.38 12.22
N ASP A 85 -11.75 -1.33 12.64
CA ASP A 85 -13.17 -1.09 12.86
C ASP A 85 -13.45 0.05 13.84
N GLN A 86 -12.75 0.06 14.98
CA GLN A 86 -12.88 1.10 16.00
C GLN A 86 -12.50 2.48 15.47
N LEU A 87 -11.35 2.61 14.81
CA LEU A 87 -10.88 3.90 14.31
C LEU A 87 -11.77 4.41 13.17
N CYS A 88 -12.15 3.53 12.24
CA CYS A 88 -13.06 3.88 11.16
C CYS A 88 -14.45 4.26 11.67
N THR A 89 -14.95 3.59 12.71
CA THR A 89 -16.21 3.97 13.38
C THR A 89 -16.13 5.36 14.01
N GLN A 90 -15.00 5.71 14.64
CA GLN A 90 -14.80 7.06 15.19
C GLN A 90 -14.73 8.13 14.10
N THR A 91 -14.21 7.77 12.93
CA THR A 91 -14.03 8.69 11.81
C THR A 91 -15.30 8.89 10.98
N LEU A 92 -15.93 7.81 10.55
CA LEU A 92 -17.07 7.81 9.61
C LEU A 92 -18.42 7.62 10.30
N GLY A 93 -18.41 7.32 11.61
CA GLY A 93 -19.58 6.85 12.33
C GLY A 93 -19.83 5.35 12.11
N PRO A 94 -20.94 4.81 12.66
CA PRO A 94 -21.26 3.40 12.53
C PRO A 94 -21.55 3.03 11.07
N THR A 95 -21.28 1.77 10.73
CA THR A 95 -21.59 1.15 9.45
C THR A 95 -23.08 1.21 9.11
N TRP A 96 -23.38 1.06 7.82
CA TRP A 96 -24.73 0.84 7.33
C TRP A 96 -24.75 -0.40 6.43
N PRO A 97 -25.68 -1.35 6.61
CA PRO A 97 -26.69 -1.42 7.68
C PRO A 97 -26.06 -1.59 9.07
N ARG A 98 -26.82 -1.26 10.13
CA ARG A 98 -26.34 -1.40 11.52
C ARG A 98 -25.97 -2.85 11.83
N GLY A 99 -24.86 -3.06 12.54
CA GLY A 99 -24.38 -4.39 12.94
C GLY A 99 -23.26 -4.95 12.05
N GLY A 100 -22.87 -4.23 10.99
CA GLY A 100 -21.63 -4.49 10.26
C GLY A 100 -20.40 -3.90 10.97
N TYR A 101 -19.21 -4.16 10.42
CA TYR A 101 -17.95 -3.60 10.88
C TYR A 101 -17.18 -3.02 9.69
N TRP A 102 -16.34 -2.02 9.94
CA TRP A 102 -15.45 -1.46 8.93
C TRP A 102 -14.25 -2.38 8.73
N MET A 103 -13.99 -2.75 7.48
CA MET A 103 -12.81 -3.51 7.09
C MET A 103 -11.60 -2.60 6.84
N GLY A 104 -11.87 -1.38 6.38
CA GLY A 104 -10.94 -0.30 6.12
C GLY A 104 -11.74 1.01 6.01
N CYS A 105 -11.02 2.13 5.94
CA CYS A 105 -11.62 3.42 5.59
C CYS A 105 -10.58 4.42 5.08
N TYR A 106 -11.05 5.44 4.37
CA TYR A 106 -10.32 6.68 4.15
C TYR A 106 -10.86 7.80 5.07
N ASP A 107 -10.00 8.38 5.92
CA ASP A 107 -10.33 9.60 6.67
C ASP A 107 -9.91 10.84 5.87
N GLY A 108 -10.88 11.50 5.22
CA GLY A 108 -10.62 12.70 4.44
C GLY A 108 -10.16 13.92 5.25
N ARG A 109 -10.28 13.92 6.59
CA ARG A 109 -9.83 15.03 7.45
C ARG A 109 -8.34 14.95 7.73
N LEU A 110 -7.82 13.74 7.90
CA LEU A 110 -6.40 13.45 8.15
C LEU A 110 -5.65 13.01 6.90
N ASP A 111 -6.39 12.82 5.80
CA ASP A 111 -5.89 12.34 4.52
C ASP A 111 -5.12 11.02 4.65
N VAL A 112 -5.76 10.05 5.31
CA VAL A 112 -5.17 8.74 5.64
C VAL A 112 -6.06 7.59 5.20
N VAL A 113 -5.43 6.60 4.56
CA VAL A 113 -6.02 5.28 4.30
C VAL A 113 -5.70 4.36 5.47
N ILE A 114 -6.74 3.86 6.15
CA ILE A 114 -6.63 3.00 7.32
C ILE A 114 -7.03 1.58 6.91
N VAL A 115 -6.11 0.64 7.04
CA VAL A 115 -6.31 -0.76 6.62
C VAL A 115 -5.63 -1.75 7.57
N PRO A 116 -6.01 -3.04 7.55
CA PRO A 116 -5.29 -4.08 8.26
C PRO A 116 -3.87 -4.26 7.68
N ALA A 117 -2.89 -4.41 8.57
CA ALA A 117 -1.54 -4.78 8.22
C ALA A 117 -1.49 -6.18 7.58
N LYS A 118 -0.40 -6.47 6.88
CA LYS A 118 -0.15 -7.82 6.36
C LYS A 118 -0.22 -8.86 7.47
N GLY A 119 -1.04 -9.90 7.28
CA GLY A 119 -1.28 -10.96 8.27
C GLY A 119 -2.34 -10.63 9.33
N ALA A 120 -2.84 -9.39 9.39
CA ALA A 120 -3.96 -9.00 10.26
C ALA A 120 -5.34 -9.26 9.63
N TRP A 121 -5.37 -9.69 8.36
CA TRP A 121 -6.57 -10.08 7.63
C TRP A 121 -6.44 -11.53 7.14
N PRO A 122 -7.50 -12.37 7.22
CA PRO A 122 -7.40 -13.78 6.86
C PRO A 122 -6.95 -14.06 5.42
N SER A 123 -7.32 -13.19 4.47
CA SER A 123 -7.01 -13.36 3.04
C SER A 123 -6.16 -12.20 2.50
N GLU A 124 -4.92 -12.47 2.10
CA GLU A 124 -4.05 -11.44 1.52
C GLU A 124 -4.61 -10.87 0.19
N VAL A 125 -5.38 -11.67 -0.55
CA VAL A 125 -6.06 -11.21 -1.77
C VAL A 125 -7.13 -10.19 -1.43
N GLU A 126 -7.96 -10.48 -0.42
CA GLU A 126 -8.99 -9.53 0.04
C GLU A 126 -8.38 -8.29 0.66
N ARG A 127 -7.28 -8.42 1.42
CA ARG A 127 -6.56 -7.28 2.00
C ARG A 127 -6.07 -6.33 0.91
N LYS A 128 -5.50 -6.85 -0.18
CA LYS A 128 -5.05 -6.04 -1.32
C LYS A 128 -6.24 -5.38 -2.04
N ALA A 129 -7.34 -6.11 -2.22
CA ALA A 129 -8.55 -5.54 -2.81
C ALA A 129 -9.09 -4.39 -1.95
N LEU A 130 -9.12 -4.57 -0.62
CA LEU A 130 -9.49 -3.53 0.33
C LEU A 130 -8.56 -2.31 0.25
N MET A 131 -7.24 -2.51 0.15
CA MET A 131 -6.33 -1.38 -0.05
C MET A 131 -6.68 -0.60 -1.31
N VAL A 132 -6.88 -1.28 -2.45
CA VAL A 132 -7.27 -0.63 -3.71
C VAL A 132 -8.58 0.15 -3.56
N HIS A 133 -9.54 -0.42 -2.86
CA HIS A 133 -10.82 0.20 -2.53
C HIS A 133 -10.65 1.49 -1.70
N GLU A 134 -9.92 1.43 -0.59
CA GLU A 134 -9.75 2.62 0.27
C GLU A 134 -8.93 3.72 -0.41
N TRP A 135 -7.92 3.35 -1.20
CA TRP A 135 -7.19 4.31 -2.03
C TRP A 135 -8.09 4.96 -3.09
N ALA A 136 -9.11 4.26 -3.60
CA ALA A 136 -10.07 4.87 -4.52
C ALA A 136 -10.89 5.98 -3.84
N HIS A 137 -11.23 5.85 -2.56
CA HIS A 137 -11.85 6.94 -1.81
C HIS A 137 -10.94 8.17 -1.68
N ALA A 138 -9.64 7.97 -1.45
CA ALA A 138 -8.66 9.07 -1.47
C ALA A 138 -8.52 9.76 -2.83
N ARG A 139 -8.88 9.06 -3.92
CA ARG A 139 -8.99 9.61 -5.28
C ARG A 139 -10.36 10.20 -5.60
N GLY A 140 -11.24 10.29 -4.61
CA GLY A 140 -12.55 10.94 -4.72
C GLY A 140 -13.69 10.02 -5.12
N TRP A 141 -13.50 8.70 -5.14
CA TRP A 141 -14.61 7.78 -5.29
C TRP A 141 -15.50 7.79 -4.05
N LYS A 142 -16.81 7.65 -4.26
CA LYS A 142 -17.82 7.52 -3.21
C LYS A 142 -18.75 6.37 -3.60
N HIS A 143 -19.19 5.61 -2.60
CA HIS A 143 -20.27 4.66 -2.80
C HIS A 143 -21.52 5.35 -3.30
N GLU A 144 -22.26 4.68 -4.16
CA GLU A 144 -23.62 5.08 -4.48
C GLU A 144 -24.48 4.90 -3.23
N ALA A 145 -25.37 5.86 -2.95
CA ALA A 145 -26.27 5.81 -1.81
C ALA A 145 -27.49 4.92 -2.10
N ASP A 146 -27.25 3.73 -2.64
CA ASP A 146 -28.23 2.72 -3.01
C ASP A 146 -28.61 1.80 -1.84
N GLY A 147 -27.97 1.99 -0.68
CA GLY A 147 -28.19 1.22 0.54
C GLY A 147 -27.38 -0.08 0.65
N ARG A 148 -26.56 -0.44 -0.35
CA ARG A 148 -25.71 -1.65 -0.32
C ARG A 148 -24.38 -1.41 0.39
N PHE A 149 -23.71 -0.30 0.07
CA PHE A 149 -22.38 0.03 0.60
C PHE A 149 -22.29 1.48 1.12
N GLY A 150 -23.38 2.26 0.97
CA GLY A 150 -23.53 3.60 1.49
C GLY A 150 -24.82 3.77 2.26
N ARG A 151 -24.87 4.79 3.13
CA ARG A 151 -26.14 5.18 3.76
C ARG A 151 -27.10 5.64 2.67
N PRO A 152 -28.36 5.16 2.64
CA PRO A 152 -29.34 5.69 1.71
C PRO A 152 -29.57 7.17 2.01
N PHE A 153 -29.82 7.97 0.97
CA PHE A 153 -30.04 9.42 1.10
C PHE A 153 -31.07 9.78 2.20
N ALA A 154 -32.11 8.96 2.35
CA ALA A 154 -33.14 9.14 3.38
C ALA A 154 -32.61 9.06 4.84
N ALA A 155 -31.47 8.41 5.07
CA ALA A 155 -30.86 8.27 6.39
C ALA A 155 -29.87 9.41 6.74
N LEU A 156 -29.58 10.32 5.80
CA LEU A 156 -28.69 11.47 6.00
C LEU A 156 -29.45 12.78 6.31
N ALA A 157 -30.78 12.78 6.19
CA ALA A 157 -31.63 13.97 6.32
C ALA A 157 -32.22 14.18 7.74
N ARG A 158 -31.55 13.72 8.79
CA ARG A 158 -31.98 13.90 10.19
C ARG A 158 -30.92 14.60 11.02
#